data_AF-A0A177AR85-F1
#
_entry.id   AF-A0A177AR85-F1
#
_cell.length_a   1.000
_cell.length_b   1.000
_cell.length_c   1.000
_cell.angle_alpha   90.00
_cell.angle_beta   90.00
_cell.angle_gamma   90.00
#
_symmetry.space_group_name_H-M   'P 1'
#
loop_
_entity.id
_entity.type
_entity.pdbx_description
1 polymer ?
#
loop_
_entity_poly.entity_id
_entity_poly.type
_entity_poly.pdbx_seq_one_letter_code
_entity_poly.pdbx_strand_id
1 'polypeptide(L)'
;MNDIIHITNDIATEAKYSTVEMGYFDDPFIKHFINKKISERKSPEMNRGYYVRLKVITNMCCQFVKTHGHESQIINLGCGYDTLYWRLNQVFQIRYKMHVDLDLPEVIYSKTRKIQNNIHLSQVLGSIKKLKNGIVGEKYVAISCNVKNIEQFDN
;
A
#
# COMPACT_ATOMS: atom_id res chain seq x y z
N MET A 1 13.92 6.96 -18.48
CA MET A 1 14.62 6.35 -17.33
C MET A 1 13.68 6.06 -16.15
N ASN A 2 12.52 6.73 -16.04
CA ASN A 2 11.54 6.47 -14.97
C ASN A 2 10.40 5.49 -15.36
N ASP A 3 10.38 5.00 -16.60
CA ASP A 3 9.31 4.10 -17.08
C ASP A 3 9.36 2.72 -16.42
N ILE A 4 10.56 2.20 -16.13
CA ILE A 4 10.74 0.87 -15.49
C ILE A 4 10.12 0.84 -14.08
N ILE A 5 10.18 1.96 -13.36
CA ILE A 5 9.66 2.05 -11.99
C ILE A 5 8.13 1.94 -12.00
N HIS A 6 7.47 2.68 -12.89
CA HIS A 6 6.03 2.55 -13.11
C HIS A 6 5.63 1.14 -13.54
N ILE A 7 6.38 0.56 -14.48
CA ILE A 7 6.14 -0.80 -14.97
C ILE A 7 6.22 -1.83 -13.84
N THR A 8 7.26 -1.77 -13.01
CA THR A 8 7.42 -2.73 -11.90
C THR A 8 6.33 -2.60 -10.83
N ASN A 9 5.92 -1.38 -10.48
CA ASN A 9 4.80 -1.16 -9.58
C ASN A 9 3.49 -1.73 -10.14
N ASP A 10 3.20 -1.48 -11.42
CA ASP A 10 1.96 -1.90 -12.05
C ASP A 10 1.92 -3.44 -12.18
N ILE A 11 3.02 -4.07 -12.60
CA ILE A 11 3.16 -5.55 -12.62
C ILE A 11 2.89 -6.15 -11.23
N ALA A 12 3.47 -5.56 -10.18
CA ALA A 12 3.26 -6.06 -8.82
C ALA A 12 1.82 -5.86 -8.34
N THR A 13 1.19 -4.75 -8.71
CA THR A 13 -0.21 -4.44 -8.37
C THR A 13 -1.16 -5.41 -9.08
N GLU A 14 -0.93 -5.68 -10.37
CA GLU A 14 -1.69 -6.66 -11.15
C GLU A 14 -1.55 -8.08 -10.61
N ALA A 15 -0.34 -8.49 -10.23
CA ALA A 15 -0.13 -9.82 -9.68
C ALA A 15 -0.83 -10.00 -8.31
N LYS A 16 -0.83 -8.97 -7.46
CA LYS A 16 -1.63 -8.94 -6.22
C LYS A 16 -3.12 -9.02 -6.53
N TYR A 17 -3.61 -8.25 -7.52
CA TYR A 17 -5.01 -8.30 -7.92
C TYR A 17 -5.41 -9.67 -8.46
N SER A 18 -4.62 -10.27 -9.36
CA SER A 18 -4.88 -11.63 -9.87
C SER A 18 -4.92 -12.66 -8.73
N THR A 19 -4.05 -12.54 -7.73
CA THR A 19 -4.06 -13.41 -6.55
C THR A 19 -5.40 -13.32 -5.81
N VAL A 20 -5.93 -12.11 -5.67
CA VAL A 20 -7.21 -11.86 -4.98
C VAL A 20 -8.40 -12.29 -5.82
N GLU A 21 -8.41 -11.96 -7.12
CA GLU A 21 -9.47 -12.34 -8.05
C GLU A 21 -9.59 -13.87 -8.20
N MET A 22 -8.47 -14.59 -8.13
CA MET A 22 -8.44 -16.05 -8.15
C MET A 22 -8.75 -16.69 -6.78
N GLY A 23 -9.07 -15.88 -5.76
CA GLY A 23 -9.51 -16.36 -4.44
C GLY A 23 -8.38 -16.83 -3.51
N TYR A 24 -7.12 -16.55 -3.83
CA TYR A 24 -5.98 -16.96 -2.97
C TYR A 24 -5.87 -16.08 -1.71
N PHE A 25 -6.28 -14.82 -1.79
CA PHE A 25 -6.14 -13.87 -0.67
C PHE A 25 -7.30 -12.88 -0.65
N ASP A 26 -7.75 -12.47 0.53
CA ASP A 26 -8.82 -11.49 0.68
C ASP A 26 -8.23 -10.07 0.83
N ASP A 27 -8.44 -9.25 -0.19
CA ASP A 27 -8.08 -7.84 -0.21
C ASP A 27 -9.13 -7.04 -0.99
N PRO A 28 -10.08 -6.41 -0.30
CA PRO A 28 -11.13 -5.66 -0.98
C PRO A 28 -10.64 -4.34 -1.59
N PHE A 29 -9.40 -3.92 -1.33
CA PHE A 29 -8.88 -2.60 -1.69
C PHE A 29 -8.02 -2.62 -2.95
N ILE A 30 -7.31 -3.71 -3.26
CA ILE A 30 -6.35 -3.75 -4.38
C ILE A 30 -7.02 -3.44 -5.73
N LYS A 31 -8.30 -3.83 -5.89
CA LYS A 31 -9.11 -3.53 -7.08
C LYS A 31 -9.27 -2.04 -7.38
N HIS A 32 -9.04 -1.17 -6.40
CA HIS A 32 -9.14 0.28 -6.54
C HIS A 32 -7.86 0.92 -7.08
N PHE A 33 -6.77 0.16 -7.17
CA PHE A 33 -5.49 0.64 -7.69
C PHE A 33 -5.17 0.14 -9.11
N ILE A 34 -5.97 -0.80 -9.64
CA ILE A 34 -5.78 -1.36 -10.97
C ILE A 34 -6.72 -0.77 -12.03
N ASN A 35 -6.30 -0.82 -13.29
CA ASN A 35 -7.19 -0.65 -14.42
C ASN A 35 -7.69 -2.04 -14.87
N LYS A 36 -8.94 -2.39 -14.50
CA LYS A 36 -9.54 -3.70 -14.79
C LYS A 36 -9.52 -4.10 -16.27
N LYS A 37 -9.49 -3.13 -17.19
CA LYS A 37 -9.45 -3.42 -18.64
C LYS A 37 -8.13 -4.04 -19.10
N ILE A 38 -7.08 -3.95 -18.28
CA ILE A 38 -5.70 -4.34 -18.62
C ILE A 38 -5.22 -5.53 -17.79
N SER A 39 -5.95 -5.92 -16.73
CA SER A 39 -5.48 -6.94 -15.80
C SER A 39 -5.62 -8.35 -16.37
N GLU A 40 -4.49 -8.99 -16.64
CA GLU A 40 -4.41 -10.41 -17.02
C GLU A 40 -4.24 -11.34 -15.81
N ARG A 41 -4.85 -12.52 -15.89
CA ARG A 41 -4.63 -13.60 -14.91
C ARG A 41 -3.17 -14.04 -14.93
N LYS A 42 -2.55 -14.13 -13.75
CA LYS A 42 -1.19 -14.66 -13.59
C LYS A 42 -1.22 -16.18 -13.34
N SER A 43 -0.09 -16.85 -13.57
CA SER A 43 0.03 -18.30 -13.42
C SER A 43 -0.24 -18.77 -11.97
N PRO A 44 -0.63 -20.04 -11.75
CA PRO A 44 -0.83 -20.57 -10.40
C PRO A 44 0.39 -20.43 -9.49
N GLU A 45 1.60 -20.61 -10.02
CA GLU A 45 2.87 -20.47 -9.27
C GLU A 45 3.06 -19.02 -8.80
N MET A 46 2.78 -18.06 -9.69
CA MET A 46 2.82 -16.63 -9.36
C MET A 46 1.80 -16.27 -8.28
N ASN A 47 0.55 -16.71 -8.42
CA ASN A 47 -0.50 -16.45 -7.43
C ASN A 47 -0.15 -17.06 -6.05
N ARG A 48 0.46 -18.27 -6.02
CA ARG A 48 0.96 -18.87 -4.77
C ARG A 48 2.08 -18.04 -4.14
N GLY A 49 3.03 -17.56 -4.95
CA GLY A 49 4.12 -16.70 -4.47
C GLY A 49 3.59 -15.40 -3.85
N TYR A 50 2.65 -14.74 -4.51
CA TYR A 50 2.02 -13.52 -4.00
C TYR A 50 1.12 -13.78 -2.80
N TYR A 51 0.42 -14.91 -2.73
CA TYR A 51 -0.31 -15.34 -1.54
C TYR A 51 0.60 -15.40 -0.32
N VAL A 52 1.73 -16.12 -0.42
CA VAL A 52 2.70 -16.24 0.67
C VAL A 52 3.21 -14.85 1.06
N ARG A 53 3.61 -14.02 0.08
CA ARG A 53 4.09 -12.66 0.32
C ARG A 53 3.07 -11.81 1.10
N LEU A 54 1.82 -11.78 0.64
CA LEU A 54 0.74 -11.01 1.27
C LEU A 54 0.45 -11.52 2.68
N LYS A 55 0.37 -12.85 2.86
CA LYS A 55 0.07 -13.49 4.13
C LYS A 55 1.16 -13.25 5.17
N VAL A 56 2.43 -13.46 4.80
CA VAL A 56 3.57 -13.33 5.71
C VAL A 56 3.71 -11.89 6.20
N ILE A 57 3.74 -10.91 5.30
CA ILE A 57 3.90 -9.50 5.67
C ILE A 57 2.73 -9.03 6.55
N THR A 58 1.49 -9.38 6.17
CA THR A 58 0.31 -9.02 6.95
C THR A 58 0.38 -9.61 8.36
N ASN A 59 0.71 -10.90 8.49
CA ASN A 59 0.84 -11.57 9.78
C ASN A 59 1.96 -10.96 10.64
N MET A 60 3.11 -10.65 10.05
CA MET A 60 4.22 -10.00 10.76
C MET A 60 3.81 -8.65 11.33
N CYS A 61 3.14 -7.79 10.55
CA CYS A 61 2.65 -6.51 11.04
C CYS A 61 1.58 -6.67 12.13
N CYS A 62 0.64 -7.61 11.98
CA CYS A 62 -0.35 -7.93 13.00
C CYS A 62 0.32 -8.36 14.31
N GLN A 63 1.31 -9.25 14.25
CA GLN A 63 2.04 -9.72 15.42
C GLN A 63 2.88 -8.61 16.05
N PHE A 64 3.58 -7.81 15.24
CA PHE A 64 4.37 -6.68 15.71
C PHE A 64 3.54 -5.73 16.58
N VAL A 65 2.36 -5.31 16.09
CA VAL A 65 1.46 -4.42 16.84
C VAL A 65 0.89 -5.11 18.08
N LYS A 66 0.55 -6.41 18.01
CA LYS A 66 0.08 -7.16 19.17
C LYS A 66 1.13 -7.25 20.28
N THR A 67 2.40 -7.38 19.91
CA THR A 67 3.51 -7.50 20.86
C THR A 67 3.92 -6.15 21.45
N HIS A 68 3.96 -5.09 20.65
CA HIS A 68 4.50 -3.78 21.06
C HIS A 68 3.42 -2.73 21.36
N GLY A 69 2.15 -3.07 21.18
CA GLY A 69 1.01 -2.22 21.53
C GLY A 69 0.67 -1.15 20.49
N HIS A 70 -0.33 -0.34 20.83
CA HIS A 70 -0.95 0.62 19.91
C HIS A 70 -0.06 1.81 19.52
N GLU A 71 1.02 2.08 20.24
CA GLU A 71 1.98 3.14 19.90
C GLU A 71 2.91 2.76 18.73
N SER A 72 2.80 1.52 18.23
CA SER A 72 3.55 1.01 17.08
C SER A 72 3.34 1.86 15.82
N GLN A 73 4.41 2.06 15.06
CA GLN A 73 4.39 2.69 13.75
C GLN A 73 4.85 1.70 12.69
N ILE A 74 4.23 1.73 11.51
CA ILE A 74 4.59 0.89 10.38
C ILE A 74 5.05 1.81 9.24
N ILE A 75 6.29 1.64 8.80
CA ILE A 75 6.88 2.40 7.71
C ILE A 75 7.12 1.45 6.53
N ASN A 76 6.48 1.74 5.39
CA ASN A 76 6.50 0.93 4.19
C ASN A 76 7.31 1.64 3.10
N LEU A 77 8.54 1.14 2.88
CA LEU A 77 9.51 1.70 1.95
C LEU A 77 9.33 1.10 0.56
N GLY A 78 9.19 1.94 -0.47
CA GLY A 78 8.81 1.47 -1.80
C GLY A 78 7.39 0.93 -1.81
N CYS A 79 6.46 1.70 -1.22
CA CYS A 79 5.11 1.25 -0.92
C CYS A 79 4.28 0.84 -2.15
N GLY A 80 4.62 1.35 -3.34
CA GLY A 80 3.83 1.19 -4.54
C GLY A 80 2.35 1.49 -4.29
N TYR A 81 1.47 0.67 -4.87
CA TYR A 81 0.05 0.66 -4.53
C TYR A 81 -0.31 -0.41 -3.48
N ASP A 82 0.57 -0.70 -2.52
CA ASP A 82 0.21 -1.62 -1.42
C ASP A 82 -0.99 -1.09 -0.62
N THR A 83 -1.82 -2.03 -0.20
CA THR A 83 -3.10 -1.87 0.48
C THR A 83 -3.05 -2.31 1.95
N LEU A 84 -1.84 -2.60 2.47
CA LEU A 84 -1.63 -3.10 3.84
C LEU A 84 -2.30 -2.24 4.91
N TYR A 85 -2.22 -0.90 4.82
CA TYR A 85 -2.90 0.00 5.75
C TYR A 85 -4.40 -0.31 5.87
N TRP A 86 -5.09 -0.37 4.73
CA TRP A 86 -6.53 -0.64 4.67
C TRP A 86 -6.86 -2.05 5.16
N ARG A 87 -6.07 -3.06 4.76
CA ARG A 87 -6.26 -4.44 5.24
C ARG A 87 -6.12 -4.52 6.76
N LEU A 88 -5.05 -3.97 7.32
CA LEU A 88 -4.81 -3.97 8.77
C LEU A 88 -5.96 -3.28 9.51
N ASN A 89 -6.44 -2.14 9.01
CA ASN A 89 -7.48 -1.36 9.66
C ASN A 89 -8.88 -1.98 9.53
N GLN A 90 -9.27 -2.41 8.33
CA GLN A 90 -10.65 -2.77 7.99
C GLN A 90 -10.91 -4.28 8.02
N VAL A 91 -9.92 -5.10 7.64
CA VAL A 91 -10.07 -6.58 7.60
C VAL A 91 -9.61 -7.19 8.92
N PHE A 92 -8.39 -6.84 9.36
CA PHE A 92 -7.80 -7.42 10.58
C PHE A 92 -8.07 -6.60 11.85
N GLN A 93 -8.68 -5.41 11.72
CA GLN A 93 -9.06 -4.52 12.83
C GLN A 93 -7.89 -4.18 13.78
N ILE A 94 -6.66 -4.15 13.25
CA ILE A 94 -5.44 -3.81 13.98
C ILE A 94 -5.36 -2.30 14.14
N ARG A 95 -5.37 -1.83 15.39
CA ARG A 95 -5.19 -0.42 15.76
C ARG A 95 -3.74 -0.15 16.13
N TYR A 96 -3.15 0.86 15.53
CA TYR A 96 -1.77 1.31 15.79
C TYR A 96 -1.68 2.83 15.58
N LYS A 97 -0.50 3.40 15.82
CA LYS A 97 -0.29 4.85 15.88
C LYS A 97 -0.29 5.47 14.50
N MET A 98 0.56 4.97 13.61
CA MET A 98 0.78 5.57 12.30
C MET A 98 1.22 4.54 11.27
N HIS A 99 0.71 4.70 10.05
CA HIS A 99 1.22 4.04 8.86
C HIS A 99 1.87 5.08 7.95
N VAL A 100 3.09 4.83 7.50
CA VAL A 100 3.83 5.76 6.64
C VAL A 100 4.23 5.04 5.38
N ASP A 101 3.65 5.45 4.26
CA ASP A 101 4.00 4.99 2.92
C ASP A 101 5.00 5.96 2.28
N LEU A 102 6.13 5.41 1.83
CA LEU A 102 7.20 6.16 1.19
C LEU A 102 7.51 5.56 -0.17
N ASP A 103 7.57 6.41 -1.18
CA ASP A 103 7.95 6.03 -2.55
C ASP A 103 8.42 7.23 -3.35
N LEU A 104 8.83 7.02 -4.59
CA LEU A 104 9.23 8.08 -5.48
C LEU A 104 8.06 9.04 -5.79
N PRO A 105 8.36 10.33 -6.07
CA PRO A 105 7.34 11.36 -6.31
C PRO A 105 6.23 10.96 -7.28
N GLU A 106 6.59 10.33 -8.38
CA GLU A 106 5.66 9.88 -9.42
C GLU A 106 4.69 8.79 -8.93
N VAL A 107 5.17 7.87 -8.10
CA VAL A 107 4.36 6.79 -7.51
C VAL A 107 3.40 7.36 -6.47
N ILE A 108 3.91 8.20 -5.55
CA ILE A 108 3.09 8.84 -4.52
C ILE A 108 2.04 9.78 -5.15
N TYR A 109 2.41 10.55 -6.17
CA TYR A 109 1.45 11.40 -6.89
C TYR A 109 0.29 10.57 -7.47
N SER A 110 0.61 9.47 -8.16
CA SER A 110 -0.40 8.58 -8.72
C SER A 110 -1.25 7.91 -7.62
N LYS A 111 -0.62 7.39 -6.57
CA LYS A 111 -1.29 6.73 -5.44
C LYS A 111 -2.25 7.67 -4.73
N THR A 112 -1.79 8.87 -4.38
CA THR A 112 -2.60 9.86 -3.67
C THR A 112 -3.78 10.36 -4.50
N ARG A 113 -3.62 10.57 -5.82
CA ARG A 113 -4.76 10.85 -6.70
C ARG A 113 -5.80 9.72 -6.71
N LYS A 114 -5.35 8.46 -6.80
CA LYS A 114 -6.26 7.29 -6.73
C LYS A 114 -6.99 7.21 -5.40
N ILE A 115 -6.31 7.46 -4.28
CA ILE A 115 -6.91 7.50 -2.93
C ILE A 115 -7.96 8.61 -2.85
N GLN A 116 -7.61 9.83 -3.25
CA GLN A 116 -8.50 11.00 -3.13
C GLN A 116 -9.75 10.89 -4.01
N ASN A 117 -9.62 10.28 -5.19
CA ASN A 117 -10.73 10.11 -6.12
C ASN A 117 -11.57 8.85 -5.85
N ASN A 118 -11.27 8.08 -4.80
CA ASN A 118 -11.98 6.85 -4.49
C ASN A 118 -12.49 6.86 -3.04
N ILE A 119 -13.81 6.96 -2.88
CA ILE A 119 -14.45 7.05 -1.57
C ILE A 119 -14.15 5.86 -0.66
N HIS A 120 -14.00 4.65 -1.21
CA HIS A 120 -13.70 3.45 -0.42
C HIS A 120 -12.29 3.49 0.17
N LEU A 121 -11.36 4.18 -0.49
CA LEU A 121 -10.01 4.39 0.00
C LEU A 121 -9.96 5.58 0.96
N SER A 122 -10.49 6.74 0.55
CA SER A 122 -10.37 7.99 1.29
C SER A 122 -11.10 7.97 2.63
N GLN A 123 -12.27 7.32 2.73
CA GLN A 123 -13.03 7.25 3.99
C GLN A 123 -12.25 6.58 5.13
N VAL A 124 -11.36 5.63 4.82
CA VAL A 124 -10.57 4.89 5.82
C VAL A 124 -9.44 5.77 6.40
N LEU A 125 -9.07 6.85 5.72
CA LEU A 125 -8.05 7.80 6.16
C LEU A 125 -8.63 8.91 7.06
N GLY A 126 -9.96 9.04 7.13
CA GLY A 126 -10.63 10.13 7.82
C GLY A 126 -10.38 11.48 7.13
N SER A 127 -10.12 12.52 7.90
CA SER A 127 -9.84 13.85 7.36
C SER A 127 -8.48 13.90 6.64
N ILE A 128 -8.50 14.14 5.32
CA ILE A 128 -7.28 14.19 4.48
C ILE A 128 -6.82 15.63 4.27
N LYS A 129 -5.54 15.90 4.58
CA LYS A 129 -4.84 17.14 4.22
C LYS A 129 -3.81 16.86 3.13
N LYS A 130 -3.75 17.74 2.12
CA LYS A 130 -2.70 17.71 1.10
C LYS A 130 -1.42 18.32 1.65
N LEU A 131 -0.30 17.68 1.35
CA LEU A 131 1.05 18.17 1.63
C LEU A 131 1.72 18.53 0.29
N LYS A 132 2.84 19.26 0.34
CA LYS A 132 3.64 19.60 -0.85
C LYS A 132 4.12 18.33 -1.59
N ASN A 133 4.42 17.28 -0.83
CA ASN A 133 5.02 16.04 -1.30
C ASN A 133 4.15 14.81 -1.01
N GLY A 134 2.84 14.96 -0.76
CA GLY A 134 2.02 13.82 -0.35
C GLY A 134 0.67 14.17 0.25
N ILE A 135 0.16 13.28 1.11
CA ILE A 135 -1.06 13.46 1.89
C ILE A 135 -0.87 12.96 3.33
N VAL A 136 -1.66 13.51 4.24
CA VAL A 136 -1.81 13.02 5.61
C VAL A 136 -3.29 12.83 5.93
N GLY A 137 -3.62 11.66 6.48
CA GLY A 137 -4.88 11.35 7.14
C GLY A 137 -4.68 11.22 8.64
N GLU A 138 -5.65 10.66 9.35
CA GLU A 138 -5.61 10.57 10.82
C GLU A 138 -4.52 9.64 11.34
N LYS A 139 -4.30 8.50 10.67
CA LYS A 139 -3.31 7.47 11.04
C LYS A 139 -2.51 6.94 9.86
N TYR A 140 -2.49 7.71 8.77
CA TYR A 140 -1.84 7.34 7.53
C TYR A 140 -1.17 8.55 6.91
N VAL A 141 0.06 8.37 6.45
CA VAL A 141 0.85 9.35 5.73
C VAL A 141 1.36 8.69 4.46
N ALA A 142 1.26 9.38 3.33
CA ALA A 142 1.95 8.98 2.11
C ALA A 142 2.77 10.16 1.62
N ILE A 143 4.09 10.00 1.60
CA ILE A 143 5.04 11.07 1.28
C ILE A 143 6.03 10.59 0.23
N SER A 144 6.34 11.46 -0.72
CA SER A 144 7.37 11.20 -1.71
C SER A 144 8.75 11.39 -1.12
N CYS A 145 9.60 10.38 -1.28
CA CYS A 145 11.00 10.40 -0.89
C CYS A 145 11.81 9.49 -1.82
N ASN A 146 13.03 9.92 -2.16
CA ASN A 146 14.00 9.02 -2.75
C ASN A 146 14.81 8.36 -1.63
N VAL A 147 14.50 7.09 -1.34
CA VAL A 147 15.17 6.32 -0.26
C VAL A 147 16.68 6.18 -0.42
N LYS A 148 17.23 6.49 -1.61
CA LYS A 148 18.69 6.55 -1.82
C LYS A 148 19.33 7.84 -1.28
N ASN A 149 18.53 8.87 -1.01
CA ASN A 149 18.99 10.13 -0.46
C ASN A 149 18.51 10.25 1.00
N ILE A 150 19.30 9.69 1.91
CA ILE A 150 18.92 9.56 3.32
C ILE A 150 18.81 10.91 4.03
N GLU A 151 19.52 11.94 3.55
CA GLU A 151 19.46 13.31 4.09
C GLU A 151 18.06 13.93 4.00
N GLN A 152 17.18 13.38 3.16
CA GLN A 152 15.78 13.79 3.05
C GLN A 152 14.93 13.35 4.25
N PHE A 153 15.43 12.47 5.13
CA PHE A 153 14.71 11.97 6.31
C PHE A 153 15.05 12.71 7.61
N ASP A 154 16.15 13.46 7.65
CA ASP A 154 16.68 14.09 8.86
C ASP A 154 16.20 15.54 9.08
N ASN A 155 15.29 16.04 8.23
CA ASN A 155 14.73 17.40 8.28
C ASN A 155 13.21 17.40 8.40
#